data_AF-A0A7Z9G7J1-F1
#
_entry.id   AF-A0A7Z9G7J1-F1
#
_cell.length_a   1.000
_cell.length_b   1.000
_cell.length_c   1.000
_cell.angle_alpha   90.00
_cell.angle_beta   90.00
_cell.angle_gamma   90.00
#
_symmetry.space_group_name_H-M   'P 1'
#
loop_
_entity.id
_entity.type
_entity.pdbx_description
1 polymer ?
#
loop_
_entity_poly.entity_id
_entity_poly.type
_entity_poly.pdbx_seq_one_letter_code
_entity_poly.pdbx_strand_id
1 'polypeptide(L)'
;MSVNKAIIIGRLGADPEVRYTQSGQSVANFNVATDESWTDKSGQKQEKVEWHRIVVWGRQAEHCGEYLRKGREVYIEGRIETREWQDRDGQRRFTTEIKAQNVTFLGSRNDNNSDSNRNTSQAPAAGPATYQQATPAANPTNQAAGPAYANNAPRTGTSSPTRATGSSRPRVQRRRYSVLRQHRLSTPVVESRIILPMCRYISIALACVLSIACGNNTKTVPYTPPIIEDTKIPPKNENHAPVLHKISDKIVQVGQTMQIVPLASDQDGDQLLFSVFVLPDMPDGATFTKSPPRFSWTPKTAGTTITLTFLVSDSIDSDSESVEITVVSENSNHTPVFQ
;
A
#
# COMPACT_ATOMS: atom_id res chain seq x y z
N MET A 1 -13.33 8.45 -24.07
CA MET A 1 -12.91 7.58 -22.95
C MET A 1 -12.85 8.43 -21.70
N SER A 2 -13.44 7.98 -20.60
CA SER A 2 -13.36 8.67 -19.30
C SER A 2 -12.23 8.08 -18.45
N VAL A 3 -11.65 8.89 -17.56
CA VAL A 3 -10.64 8.44 -16.59
C VAL A 3 -11.27 8.45 -15.19
N ASN A 4 -11.11 7.35 -14.47
CA ASN A 4 -11.44 7.24 -13.05
C ASN A 4 -10.20 6.69 -12.34
N LYS A 5 -9.54 7.55 -11.58
CA LYS A 5 -8.31 7.25 -10.84
C LYS A 5 -8.36 7.93 -9.48
N ALA A 6 -8.04 7.19 -8.43
CA ALA A 6 -7.82 7.68 -7.09
C ALA A 6 -6.42 7.32 -6.64
N ILE A 7 -5.72 8.29 -6.06
CA ILE A 7 -4.38 8.13 -5.48
C ILE A 7 -4.46 8.62 -4.05
N ILE A 8 -4.05 7.78 -3.10
CA ILE A 8 -4.09 8.08 -1.68
C ILE A 8 -2.77 7.71 -1.04
N ILE A 9 -2.25 8.61 -0.22
CA ILE A 9 -1.19 8.31 0.73
C ILE A 9 -1.73 8.64 2.11
N GLY A 10 -1.70 7.68 3.02
CA GLY A 10 -2.22 7.89 4.37
C GLY A 10 -1.93 6.72 5.29
N ARG A 11 -2.49 6.78 6.51
CA ARG A 11 -2.28 5.78 7.55
C ARG A 11 -3.51 4.95 7.82
N LEU A 12 -3.32 3.66 8.11
CA LEU A 12 -4.42 2.76 8.48
C LEU A 12 -5.03 3.16 9.84
N GLY A 13 -6.36 3.26 9.91
CA GLY A 13 -7.08 3.50 11.17
C GLY A 13 -7.23 2.27 12.06
N ALA A 14 -7.20 1.09 11.44
CA ALA A 14 -7.32 -0.22 12.08
C ALA A 14 -6.56 -1.27 11.25
N ASP A 15 -6.37 -2.45 11.80
CA ASP A 15 -5.81 -3.58 11.07
C ASP A 15 -6.73 -3.98 9.89
N PRO A 16 -6.17 -4.46 8.76
CA PRO A 16 -6.98 -4.92 7.64
C PRO A 16 -7.82 -6.13 7.99
N GLU A 17 -9.08 -6.10 7.58
CA GLU A 17 -9.98 -7.24 7.64
C GLU A 17 -9.86 -8.03 6.33
N VAL A 18 -9.28 -9.24 6.39
CA VAL A 18 -9.16 -10.14 5.24
C VAL A 18 -10.24 -11.21 5.31
N ARG A 19 -10.97 -11.38 4.20
CA ARG A 19 -11.99 -12.40 4.01
C ARG A 19 -11.73 -13.17 2.72
N TYR A 20 -12.25 -14.38 2.64
CA TYR A 20 -12.23 -15.20 1.43
C TYR A 20 -13.65 -15.33 0.89
N THR A 21 -13.81 -15.14 -0.41
CA THR A 21 -15.10 -15.35 -1.09
C THR A 21 -15.37 -16.86 -1.26
N GLN A 22 -16.61 -17.20 -1.61
CA GLN A 22 -17.00 -18.59 -1.96
C GLN A 22 -16.19 -19.14 -3.14
N SER A 23 -15.69 -18.26 -4.01
CA SER A 23 -14.80 -18.61 -5.13
C SER A 23 -13.33 -18.80 -4.74
N GLY A 24 -12.98 -18.67 -3.46
CA GLY A 24 -11.61 -18.76 -2.95
C GLY A 24 -10.78 -17.47 -3.11
N GLN A 25 -11.30 -16.46 -3.81
CA GLN A 25 -10.61 -15.18 -3.96
C GLN A 25 -10.57 -14.41 -2.64
N SER A 26 -9.38 -13.94 -2.26
CA SER A 26 -9.15 -13.09 -1.09
C SER A 26 -9.59 -11.64 -1.33
N VAL A 27 -10.17 -11.03 -0.30
CA VAL A 27 -10.58 -9.63 -0.27
C VAL A 27 -10.16 -9.00 1.05
N ALA A 28 -9.52 -7.84 1.00
CA ALA A 28 -9.10 -7.08 2.18
C ALA A 28 -9.85 -5.74 2.23
N ASN A 29 -10.37 -5.42 3.41
CA ASN A 29 -11.05 -4.15 3.70
C ASN A 29 -10.33 -3.42 4.82
N PHE A 30 -10.00 -2.15 4.58
CA PHE A 30 -9.42 -1.28 5.62
C PHE A 30 -9.73 0.18 5.33
N ASN A 31 -9.58 1.02 6.36
CA ASN A 31 -9.78 2.46 6.27
C ASN A 31 -8.44 3.19 6.37
N VAL A 32 -8.24 4.18 5.49
CA VAL A 32 -7.06 5.03 5.47
C VAL A 32 -7.45 6.47 5.80
N ALA A 33 -6.75 7.05 6.76
CA ALA A 33 -6.89 8.46 7.12
C ALA A 33 -5.93 9.32 6.28
N THR A 34 -6.44 10.45 5.81
CA THR A 34 -5.64 11.57 5.28
C THR A 34 -5.99 12.82 6.06
N ASP A 35 -4.99 13.59 6.51
CA ASP A 35 -5.18 14.84 7.23
C ASP A 35 -4.84 16.06 6.37
N GLU A 36 -5.58 17.15 6.59
CA GLU A 36 -5.33 18.46 6.02
C GLU A 36 -5.35 19.50 7.16
N SER A 37 -4.33 20.35 7.23
CA SER A 37 -4.27 21.45 8.20
C SER A 37 -4.17 22.80 7.49
N TRP A 38 -5.06 23.74 7.85
CA TRP A 38 -5.08 25.09 7.30
C TRP A 38 -5.35 26.14 8.38
N THR A 39 -5.01 27.40 8.10
CA THR A 39 -5.35 28.52 8.99
C THR A 39 -6.60 29.21 8.45
N ASP A 40 -7.62 29.37 9.28
CA ASP A 40 -8.85 30.05 8.89
C ASP A 40 -8.69 31.59 8.87
N LYS A 41 -9.73 32.28 8.40
CA LYS A 41 -9.74 33.76 8.32
C LYS A 41 -9.67 34.45 9.69
N SER A 42 -9.91 33.72 10.78
CA SER A 42 -9.80 34.22 12.15
C SER A 42 -8.40 33.97 12.76
N GLY A 43 -7.49 33.35 12.00
CA GLY A 43 -6.14 33.03 12.44
C GLY A 43 -6.04 31.75 13.28
N GLN A 44 -7.11 30.97 13.39
CA GLN A 44 -7.09 29.69 14.08
C GLN A 44 -6.63 28.57 13.13
N LYS A 45 -5.83 27.64 13.65
CA LYS A 45 -5.48 26.42 12.92
C LYS A 45 -6.66 25.45 12.99
N GLN A 46 -7.04 24.96 11.82
CA GLN A 46 -8.04 23.92 11.65
C GLN A 46 -7.34 22.65 11.13
N GLU A 47 -7.89 21.50 11.50
CA GLU A 47 -7.43 20.18 11.07
C GLU A 47 -8.66 19.37 10.65
N LYS A 48 -8.59 18.74 9.48
CA LYS A 48 -9.64 17.86 8.98
C LYS A 48 -9.03 16.52 8.60
N VAL A 49 -9.62 15.45 9.11
CA VAL A 49 -9.27 14.08 8.75
C VAL A 49 -10.38 13.50 7.87
N GLU A 50 -9.99 12.98 6.71
CA GLU A 50 -10.88 12.29 5.78
C GLU A 50 -10.59 10.78 5.80
N TRP A 51 -11.64 9.98 5.85
CA TRP A 51 -11.55 8.52 5.95
C TRP A 51 -11.92 7.86 4.63
N HIS A 52 -10.99 7.10 4.08
CA HIS A 52 -11.13 6.43 2.80
C HIS A 52 -11.30 4.94 3.02
N ARG A 53 -12.40 4.37 2.53
CA ARG A 53 -12.64 2.92 2.56
C ARG A 53 -11.98 2.26 1.36
N ILE A 54 -11.04 1.36 1.64
CA ILE A 54 -10.23 0.67 0.62
C ILE A 54 -10.68 -0.78 0.52
N VAL A 55 -10.78 -1.26 -0.73
CA VAL A 55 -11.07 -2.66 -1.05
C VAL A 55 -9.97 -3.17 -1.96
N VAL A 56 -9.27 -4.21 -1.52
CA VAL A 56 -8.18 -4.86 -2.26
C VAL A 56 -8.58 -6.30 -2.55
N TRP A 57 -8.22 -6.83 -3.72
CA TRP A 57 -8.60 -8.18 -4.16
C TRP A 57 -7.38 -9.04 -4.50
N GLY A 58 -7.56 -10.36 -4.41
CA GLY A 58 -6.56 -11.36 -4.78
C GLY A 58 -5.29 -11.27 -3.93
N ARG A 59 -4.15 -11.63 -4.52
CA ARG A 59 -2.87 -11.73 -3.80
C ARG A 59 -2.47 -10.46 -3.03
N GLN A 60 -2.79 -9.27 -3.54
CA GLN A 60 -2.53 -8.02 -2.81
C GLN A 60 -3.34 -7.92 -1.51
N ALA A 61 -4.54 -8.51 -1.44
CA ALA A 61 -5.35 -8.58 -0.23
C ALA A 61 -4.69 -9.43 0.86
N GLU A 62 -4.11 -10.56 0.49
CA GLU A 62 -3.35 -11.43 1.40
C GLU A 62 -2.14 -10.69 1.97
N HIS A 63 -1.35 -10.04 1.10
CA HIS A 63 -0.21 -9.24 1.53
C HIS A 63 -0.63 -8.09 2.46
N CYS A 64 -1.79 -7.46 2.21
CA CYS A 64 -2.33 -6.44 3.11
C CYS A 64 -2.58 -7.03 4.50
N GLY A 65 -3.24 -8.19 4.60
CA GLY A 65 -3.46 -8.86 5.89
C GLY A 65 -2.17 -9.29 6.60
N GLU A 66 -1.17 -9.76 5.85
CA GLU A 66 0.08 -10.24 6.41
C GLU A 66 0.93 -9.07 6.97
N TYR A 67 1.07 -7.99 6.21
CA TYR A 67 2.08 -6.95 6.48
C TYR A 67 1.51 -5.63 7.00
N LEU A 68 0.24 -5.30 6.75
CA LEU A 68 -0.33 -4.03 7.23
C LEU A 68 -0.90 -4.17 8.63
N ARG A 69 -0.69 -3.13 9.43
CA ARG A 69 -1.23 -2.97 10.78
C ARG A 69 -1.71 -1.53 10.94
N LYS A 70 -2.55 -1.28 11.94
CA LYS A 70 -2.99 0.06 12.35
C LYS A 70 -1.79 1.00 12.46
N GLY A 71 -1.95 2.21 11.90
CA GLY A 71 -0.93 3.26 11.90
C GLY A 71 0.13 3.15 10.82
N ARG A 72 0.22 2.00 10.13
CA ARG A 72 1.13 1.82 8.98
C ARG A 72 0.71 2.73 7.83
N GLU A 73 1.70 3.30 7.17
CA GLU A 73 1.51 4.21 6.06
C GLU A 73 1.47 3.43 4.75
N VAL A 74 0.59 3.84 3.83
CA VAL A 74 0.36 3.14 2.57
C VAL A 74 0.13 4.13 1.45
N TYR A 75 0.66 3.79 0.28
CA TYR A 75 0.28 4.37 -1.01
C TYR A 75 -0.73 3.44 -1.67
N ILE A 76 -1.82 4.01 -2.18
CA ILE A 76 -2.90 3.29 -2.85
C ILE A 76 -3.19 3.99 -4.17
N GLU A 77 -3.23 3.20 -5.24
CA GLU A 77 -3.79 3.61 -6.51
C GLU A 77 -4.99 2.72 -6.84
N GLY A 78 -6.08 3.32 -7.31
CA GLY A 78 -7.24 2.56 -7.72
C GLY A 78 -8.29 3.40 -8.42
N ARG A 79 -9.54 2.94 -8.34
CA ARG A 79 -10.71 3.64 -8.88
C ARG A 79 -11.77 3.80 -7.81
N ILE A 80 -12.54 4.87 -7.89
CA ILE A 80 -13.69 5.10 -7.02
C ILE A 80 -14.87 4.29 -7.56
N GLU A 81 -15.52 3.53 -6.70
CA GLU A 81 -16.73 2.78 -7.01
C GLU A 81 -17.77 2.99 -5.91
N THR A 82 -18.97 3.44 -6.31
CA THR A 82 -20.11 3.54 -5.40
C THR A 82 -21.02 2.36 -5.66
N ARG A 83 -21.20 1.51 -4.65
CA ARG A 83 -22.17 0.41 -4.70
C ARG A 83 -23.45 0.80 -3.98
N GLU A 84 -24.56 0.35 -4.55
CA GLU A 84 -25.88 0.43 -3.93
C GLU A 84 -26.17 -0.89 -3.19
N TRP A 85 -26.74 -0.79 -2.00
CA TRP A 85 -27.23 -1.95 -1.25
C TRP A 85 -28.48 -1.57 -0.45
N GLN A 86 -29.31 -2.56 -0.15
CA GLN A 86 -30.52 -2.36 0.63
C GLN A 86 -30.28 -2.76 2.08
N ASP A 87 -30.64 -1.87 3.00
CA ASP A 87 -30.57 -2.16 4.44
C ASP A 87 -31.72 -3.11 4.87
N ARG A 88 -31.65 -3.63 6.09
CA ARG A 88 -32.67 -4.53 6.65
C ARG A 88 -34.08 -3.91 6.65
N ASP A 89 -34.15 -2.59 6.76
CA ASP A 89 -35.39 -1.80 6.73
C ASP A 89 -35.89 -1.48 5.30
N GLY A 90 -35.27 -2.07 4.27
CA GLY A 90 -35.65 -1.87 2.87
C GLY A 90 -35.17 -0.54 2.25
N GLN A 91 -34.43 0.28 3.00
CA GLN A 91 -33.92 1.56 2.50
C GLN A 91 -32.69 1.36 1.59
N ARG A 92 -32.67 2.06 0.46
CA ARG A 92 -31.52 2.10 -0.46
C ARG A 92 -30.38 2.91 0.18
N ARG A 93 -29.20 2.30 0.26
CA ARG A 93 -27.96 2.91 0.79
C ARG A 93 -26.88 2.87 -0.28
N PHE A 94 -26.03 3.89 -0.27
CA PHE A 94 -24.87 3.99 -1.13
C PHE A 94 -23.62 3.94 -0.29
N THR A 95 -22.60 3.24 -0.78
CA THR A 95 -21.28 3.24 -0.15
C THR A 95 -20.25 3.45 -1.24
N THR A 96 -19.51 4.53 -1.11
CA THR A 96 -18.37 4.86 -1.97
C THR A 96 -17.12 4.24 -1.39
N GLU A 97 -16.43 3.47 -2.23
CA GLU A 97 -15.24 2.70 -1.88
C GLU A 97 -14.18 2.91 -2.95
N ILE A 98 -12.92 2.71 -2.60
CA ILE A 98 -11.82 2.74 -3.55
C ILE A 98 -11.37 1.30 -3.77
N LYS A 99 -11.60 0.80 -5.00
CA LYS A 99 -11.07 -0.48 -5.42
C LYS A 99 -9.62 -0.29 -5.82
N ALA A 100 -8.72 -0.70 -4.93
CA ALA A 100 -7.29 -0.60 -5.15
C ALA A 100 -6.87 -1.52 -6.30
N GLN A 101 -6.08 -0.97 -7.21
CA GLN A 101 -5.37 -1.68 -8.25
C GLN A 101 -3.92 -1.94 -7.84
N ASN A 102 -3.31 -1.01 -7.10
CA ASN A 102 -1.98 -1.14 -6.54
C ASN A 102 -1.98 -0.65 -5.08
N VAL A 103 -1.36 -1.41 -4.18
CA VAL A 103 -1.05 -1.00 -2.82
C VAL A 103 0.45 -1.14 -2.57
N THR A 104 1.10 -0.04 -2.24
CA THR A 104 2.52 0.00 -1.85
C THR A 104 2.62 0.32 -0.37
N PHE A 105 3.31 -0.53 0.38
CA PHE A 105 3.50 -0.34 1.82
C PHE A 105 4.63 0.66 2.04
N LEU A 106 4.33 1.73 2.78
CA LEU A 106 5.29 2.78 3.08
C LEU A 106 5.82 2.63 4.51
N GLY A 107 7.05 3.12 4.72
CA GLY A 107 7.72 3.16 6.01
C GLY A 107 8.74 2.03 6.25
N SER A 108 9.75 2.33 7.06
CA SER A 108 10.79 1.37 7.46
C SER A 108 10.23 0.25 8.33
N ARG A 109 10.76 -0.96 8.12
CA ARG A 109 10.60 -2.17 8.91
C ARG A 109 11.19 -1.97 10.33
N ASN A 110 10.62 -1.06 11.12
CA ASN A 110 10.94 -0.96 12.54
C ASN A 110 10.12 -1.98 13.31
N ASP A 111 10.46 -3.25 13.10
CA ASP A 111 10.35 -4.26 14.15
C ASP A 111 11.46 -3.98 15.17
N ASN A 112 11.25 -2.96 16.00
CA ASN A 112 12.04 -2.78 17.22
C ASN A 112 11.09 -2.83 18.41
N ASN A 113 10.85 -4.07 18.83
CA ASN A 113 10.96 -4.49 20.22
C ASN A 113 10.33 -3.53 21.24
N SER A 114 9.02 -3.66 21.42
CA SER A 114 8.31 -3.16 22.60
C SER A 114 7.56 -4.31 23.26
N ASP A 115 8.25 -5.42 23.49
CA ASP A 115 7.75 -6.49 24.36
C ASP A 115 8.87 -7.02 25.25
N SER A 116 9.56 -6.08 25.90
CA SER A 116 10.44 -6.36 27.03
C SER A 116 10.18 -5.33 28.13
N ASN A 117 8.98 -5.38 28.69
CA ASN A 117 8.69 -4.81 30.00
C ASN A 117 7.98 -5.84 30.89
N ARG A 118 8.61 -7.03 31.04
CA ARG A 118 8.43 -7.82 32.26
C ARG A 118 9.37 -7.24 33.31
N ASN A 119 8.95 -6.15 33.92
CA ASN A 119 9.55 -5.64 35.13
C ASN A 119 9.25 -6.64 36.27
N THR A 120 10.21 -7.52 36.54
CA THR A 120 10.32 -8.27 37.78
C THR A 120 10.35 -7.30 38.97
N SER A 121 9.21 -7.19 39.65
CA SER A 121 9.13 -6.65 41.00
C SER A 121 8.56 -7.74 41.90
N GLN A 122 9.44 -8.22 42.77
CA GLN A 122 9.32 -9.31 43.71
C GLN A 122 8.56 -8.85 44.97
N ALA A 123 7.49 -9.54 45.37
CA ALA A 123 6.90 -9.50 46.71
C ALA A 123 5.95 -10.72 46.92
N PRO A 124 5.74 -11.19 48.16
CA PRO A 124 5.83 -12.62 48.49
C PRO A 124 4.50 -13.38 48.65
N ALA A 125 4.66 -14.70 48.79
CA ALA A 125 3.66 -15.76 48.83
C ALA A 125 2.63 -15.72 49.97
N ALA A 126 1.40 -16.16 49.65
CA ALA A 126 0.43 -16.76 50.58
C ALA A 126 -0.44 -17.80 49.83
N GLY A 127 -0.71 -18.93 50.49
CA GLY A 127 -1.17 -20.21 49.91
C GLY A 127 -2.65 -20.33 49.47
N PRO A 128 -3.10 -21.57 49.16
CA PRO A 128 -4.20 -21.82 48.22
C PRO A 128 -5.56 -21.99 48.90
N ALA A 129 -6.63 -21.58 48.20
CA ALA A 129 -8.00 -21.93 48.54
C ALA A 129 -8.79 -22.37 47.30
N THR A 130 -9.11 -23.67 47.30
CA THR A 130 -10.10 -24.41 46.49
C THR A 130 -11.48 -23.77 46.56
N TYR A 131 -12.30 -23.84 45.49
CA TYR A 131 -13.74 -24.23 45.41
C TYR A 131 -14.13 -24.18 43.91
N GLN A 132 -14.36 -25.30 43.22
CA GLN A 132 -15.61 -26.08 43.08
C GLN A 132 -16.81 -25.37 42.41
N GLN A 133 -17.34 -26.10 41.43
CA GLN A 133 -18.37 -25.82 40.45
C GLN A 133 -19.79 -25.95 41.02
N ALA A 134 -20.72 -25.06 40.65
CA ALA A 134 -22.17 -25.31 40.70
C ALA A 134 -22.98 -24.39 39.77
N THR A 135 -23.77 -25.01 38.89
CA THR A 135 -25.02 -24.51 38.27
C THR A 135 -26.21 -25.11 39.04
N PRO A 136 -27.51 -24.85 38.73
CA PRO A 136 -28.20 -23.73 38.05
C PRO A 136 -29.39 -23.17 38.88
N ALA A 137 -30.04 -22.08 38.45
CA ALA A 137 -31.52 -21.97 38.34
C ALA A 137 -32.05 -20.56 38.03
N ALA A 138 -32.93 -20.53 37.01
CA ALA A 138 -34.19 -19.78 36.87
C ALA A 138 -34.25 -18.24 36.70
N ASN A 139 -34.85 -17.90 35.57
CA ASN A 139 -35.40 -16.64 35.03
C ASN A 139 -36.55 -16.06 35.91
N PRO A 140 -37.02 -14.79 35.79
CA PRO A 140 -37.64 -14.32 34.54
C PRO A 140 -37.55 -12.80 34.17
N THR A 141 -37.83 -12.56 32.89
CA THR A 141 -38.56 -11.44 32.27
C THR A 141 -37.95 -10.03 32.07
N ASN A 142 -38.04 -9.64 30.80
CA ASN A 142 -38.59 -8.40 30.24
C ASN A 142 -37.64 -7.30 29.68
N GLN A 143 -37.88 -7.08 28.38
CA GLN A 143 -38.03 -5.81 27.68
C GLN A 143 -36.80 -5.10 27.11
N ALA A 144 -36.97 -4.82 25.82
CA ALA A 144 -36.08 -4.16 24.90
C ALA A 144 -36.04 -2.64 25.11
N ALA A 145 -34.88 -2.04 24.83
CA ALA A 145 -34.77 -0.69 24.26
C ALA A 145 -33.34 -0.46 23.75
N GLY A 146 -33.20 -0.28 22.43
CA GLY A 146 -31.97 0.27 21.83
C GLY A 146 -31.98 1.80 21.92
N PRO A 147 -30.83 2.49 21.97
CA PRO A 147 -30.80 3.94 21.93
C PRO A 147 -30.81 4.44 20.48
N ALA A 148 -31.80 5.28 20.19
CA ALA A 148 -31.92 6.06 18.96
C ALA A 148 -30.98 7.29 19.01
N TYR A 149 -30.28 7.55 17.91
CA TYR A 149 -29.58 8.81 17.67
C TYR A 149 -30.55 9.82 17.04
N ALA A 150 -30.90 10.87 17.78
CA ALA A 150 -31.75 11.95 17.32
C ALA A 150 -30.90 13.08 16.69
N ASN A 151 -31.16 13.35 15.41
CA ASN A 151 -30.74 14.55 14.69
C ASN A 151 -31.59 15.74 15.12
N ASN A 152 -31.01 16.92 15.33
CA ASN A 152 -31.75 18.18 15.36
C ASN A 152 -30.91 19.38 14.93
N ALA A 153 -31.38 20.05 13.88
CA ALA A 153 -31.25 21.48 13.58
C ALA A 153 -32.34 21.84 12.53
N PRO A 154 -32.74 23.12 12.34
CA PRO A 154 -32.51 24.33 13.15
C PRO A 154 -33.83 25.08 13.49
N ARG A 155 -33.78 25.99 14.48
CA ARG A 155 -34.77 27.07 14.62
C ARG A 155 -34.11 28.41 14.92
N THR A 156 -34.57 29.40 14.18
CA THR A 156 -34.32 30.84 14.23
C THR A 156 -34.80 31.47 15.55
N GLY A 157 -34.08 32.46 16.08
CA GLY A 157 -34.56 33.26 17.21
C GLY A 157 -33.53 34.27 17.74
N THR A 158 -33.85 35.54 17.55
CA THR A 158 -33.16 36.79 17.86
C THR A 158 -33.00 37.06 19.37
N SER A 159 -31.83 37.58 19.81
CA SER A 159 -31.68 38.73 20.74
C SER A 159 -30.25 38.85 21.33
N SER A 160 -29.61 40.00 21.10
CA SER A 160 -28.55 40.58 21.95
C SER A 160 -29.20 41.34 23.14
N PRO A 161 -28.49 41.96 24.13
CA PRO A 161 -27.04 42.20 24.29
C PRO A 161 -26.47 41.97 25.72
N THR A 162 -25.14 42.08 25.91
CA THR A 162 -24.44 42.92 26.93
C THR A 162 -22.94 42.60 27.04
N ARG A 163 -22.19 43.66 27.32
CA ARG A 163 -20.74 43.94 27.30
C ARG A 163 -19.96 43.45 28.54
N ALA A 164 -18.75 42.91 28.35
CA ALA A 164 -17.62 42.94 29.31
C ALA A 164 -16.31 42.54 28.58
N THR A 165 -15.45 43.47 28.20
CA THR A 165 -14.14 43.78 28.84
C THR A 165 -13.30 42.58 29.28
N GLY A 166 -12.18 42.36 28.58
CA GLY A 166 -11.14 41.40 29.00
C GLY A 166 -10.00 41.31 27.99
N SER A 167 -9.01 42.20 28.12
CA SER A 167 -7.77 42.17 27.34
C SER A 167 -6.87 41.02 27.77
N SER A 168 -6.38 40.21 26.83
CA SER A 168 -5.19 39.37 27.08
C SER A 168 -4.46 39.10 25.77
N ARG A 169 -3.31 39.76 25.58
CA ARG A 169 -2.36 39.49 24.50
C ARG A 169 -1.52 38.26 24.86
N PRO A 170 -1.28 37.30 23.95
CA PRO A 170 -0.13 36.42 24.07
C PRO A 170 1.07 36.96 23.26
N ARG A 171 2.21 36.93 23.93
CA ARG A 171 3.55 37.35 23.51
C ARG A 171 4.11 36.34 22.50
N VAL A 172 4.41 36.80 21.29
CA VAL A 172 5.10 36.01 20.26
C VAL A 172 6.57 35.81 20.66
N GLN A 173 6.95 34.57 20.98
CA GLN A 173 8.35 34.20 21.23
C GLN A 173 8.94 33.58 19.97
N ARG A 174 9.76 34.38 19.25
CA ARG A 174 10.54 33.93 18.10
C ARG A 174 11.61 32.92 18.56
N ARG A 175 11.52 31.67 18.13
CA ARG A 175 12.67 30.75 18.16
C ARG A 175 13.48 30.95 16.87
N ARG A 176 14.77 31.28 17.05
CA ARG A 176 15.77 31.33 15.98
C ARG A 176 16.08 29.89 15.54
N TYR A 177 16.03 29.63 14.24
CA TYR A 177 16.67 28.47 13.63
C TYR A 177 18.15 28.78 13.43
N SER A 178 19.02 27.91 13.94
CA SER A 178 20.46 27.93 13.69
C SER A 178 20.83 26.87 12.65
N VAL A 179 21.81 27.25 11.84
CA VAL A 179 22.22 26.72 10.54
C VAL A 179 23.05 25.43 10.64
N LEU A 180 22.85 24.59 9.62
CA LEU A 180 23.70 23.54 9.01
C LEU A 180 25.04 23.17 9.66
N ARG A 181 25.29 21.86 9.77
CA ARG A 181 26.63 21.30 9.63
C ARG A 181 26.59 20.03 8.80
N GLN A 182 27.11 20.12 7.57
CA GLN A 182 27.43 18.99 6.72
C GLN A 182 28.70 18.32 7.24
N HIS A 183 28.71 16.99 7.33
CA HIS A 183 29.95 16.22 7.23
C HIS A 183 29.78 15.10 6.22
N ARG A 184 30.75 15.09 5.31
CA ARG A 184 30.95 14.22 4.17
C ARG A 184 31.92 13.10 4.58
N LEU A 185 31.85 11.98 3.85
CA LEU A 185 32.87 10.94 3.64
C LEU A 185 33.04 9.89 4.76
N SER A 186 32.74 8.62 4.44
CA SER A 186 33.75 7.68 3.95
C SER A 186 33.15 6.27 3.84
N THR A 187 33.38 5.61 2.71
CA THR A 187 33.23 4.15 2.53
C THR A 187 34.14 3.38 3.49
N PRO A 188 33.81 2.12 3.80
CA PRO A 188 34.69 1.07 3.27
C PRO A 188 33.97 -0.21 2.78
N VAL A 189 34.51 -0.72 1.68
CA VAL A 189 34.43 -2.11 1.22
C VAL A 189 35.22 -2.98 2.21
N VAL A 190 34.63 -4.07 2.71
CA VAL A 190 35.37 -5.20 3.27
C VAL A 190 34.68 -6.49 2.88
N GLU A 191 35.29 -7.21 1.93
CA GLU A 191 35.14 -8.65 1.76
C GLU A 191 35.63 -9.37 3.02
N SER A 192 34.95 -10.43 3.46
CA SER A 192 35.63 -11.66 3.89
C SER A 192 34.65 -12.79 4.17
N ARG A 193 34.98 -13.92 3.56
CA ARG A 193 34.35 -15.23 3.65
C ARG A 193 34.54 -15.82 5.05
N ILE A 194 33.50 -16.45 5.59
CA ILE A 194 33.62 -17.49 6.61
C ILE A 194 32.74 -18.69 6.23
N ILE A 195 33.33 -19.85 6.46
CA ILE A 195 33.03 -21.19 5.96
C ILE A 195 32.48 -22.04 7.14
N LEU A 196 31.47 -22.88 6.87
CA LEU A 196 31.00 -24.12 7.58
C LEU A 196 30.21 -24.00 8.92
N PRO A 197 29.48 -25.06 9.38
CA PRO A 197 29.20 -26.38 8.78
C PRO A 197 27.73 -26.85 8.80
N MET A 198 27.51 -27.93 8.06
CA MET A 198 26.34 -28.81 8.02
C MET A 198 26.01 -29.50 9.36
N CYS A 199 24.75 -29.93 9.46
CA CYS A 199 24.30 -31.32 9.77
C CYS A 199 23.36 -31.51 11.00
N ARG A 200 22.21 -32.15 10.69
CA ARG A 200 21.35 -33.02 11.50
C ARG A 200 20.17 -32.38 12.27
N TYR A 201 18.97 -32.53 11.71
CA TYR A 201 17.74 -32.73 12.48
C TYR A 201 17.36 -34.21 12.44
N ILE A 202 17.14 -34.76 13.64
CA ILE A 202 16.87 -36.16 13.95
C ILE A 202 15.36 -36.40 13.95
N SER A 203 14.93 -37.46 13.27
CA SER A 203 13.58 -38.03 13.31
C SER A 203 13.25 -38.59 14.71
N ILE A 204 12.05 -38.30 15.22
CA ILE A 204 11.45 -39.06 16.33
C ILE A 204 10.04 -39.46 15.92
N ALA A 205 9.89 -40.75 15.62
CA ALA A 205 8.61 -41.43 15.48
C ALA A 205 8.18 -41.94 16.87
N LEU A 206 6.98 -41.55 17.31
CA LEU A 206 6.38 -42.02 18.56
C LEU A 206 5.41 -43.17 18.24
N ALA A 207 5.78 -44.38 18.65
CA ALA A 207 4.91 -45.56 18.60
C ALA A 207 4.07 -45.62 19.90
N CYS A 208 2.75 -45.49 19.77
CA CYS A 208 1.80 -45.78 20.85
C CYS A 208 1.25 -47.19 20.66
N VAL A 209 1.55 -48.05 21.64
CA VAL A 209 0.96 -49.38 21.80
C VAL A 209 -0.41 -49.21 22.48
N LEU A 210 -1.48 -49.71 21.86
CA LEU A 210 -2.72 -50.02 22.57
C LEU A 210 -3.20 -51.40 22.12
N SER A 211 -3.02 -52.38 23.01
CA SER A 211 -3.65 -53.70 22.91
C SER A 211 -5.11 -53.60 23.33
N ILE A 212 -6.03 -53.91 22.41
CA ILE A 212 -7.33 -54.50 22.74
C ILE A 212 -7.55 -55.63 21.74
N ALA A 213 -7.56 -56.86 22.24
CA ALA A 213 -7.95 -58.04 21.48
C ALA A 213 -9.47 -58.24 21.57
N CYS A 214 -10.14 -58.40 20.43
CA CYS A 214 -11.31 -59.27 20.27
C CYS A 214 -11.64 -59.51 18.79
N GLY A 215 -11.59 -60.78 18.38
CA GLY A 215 -12.63 -61.44 17.58
C GLY A 215 -12.79 -61.13 16.07
N ASN A 216 -12.34 -62.10 15.27
CA ASN A 216 -12.96 -62.63 14.04
C ASN A 216 -12.62 -62.02 12.67
N ASN A 217 -11.75 -62.77 11.96
CA ASN A 217 -11.76 -63.04 10.52
C ASN A 217 -12.06 -61.87 9.56
N THR A 218 -11.02 -61.14 9.17
CA THR A 218 -11.01 -60.41 7.90
C THR A 218 -9.67 -60.67 7.18
N LYS A 219 -9.77 -61.10 5.92
CA LYS A 219 -8.64 -61.29 5.02
C LYS A 219 -7.85 -59.98 4.95
N THR A 220 -6.57 -60.04 5.30
CA THR A 220 -5.63 -58.94 5.12
C THR A 220 -5.38 -58.72 3.64
N VAL A 221 -6.06 -57.74 3.05
CA VAL A 221 -5.66 -57.17 1.77
C VAL A 221 -4.46 -56.27 2.08
N PRO A 222 -3.27 -56.48 1.48
CA PRO A 222 -2.13 -55.61 1.75
C PRO A 222 -2.46 -54.20 1.25
N TYR A 223 -2.60 -53.26 2.19
CA TYR A 223 -2.67 -51.84 1.87
C TYR A 223 -1.25 -51.39 1.51
N THR A 224 -0.96 -51.27 0.22
CA THR A 224 0.18 -50.49 -0.25
C THR A 224 -0.22 -49.02 -0.09
N PRO A 225 0.46 -48.23 0.78
CA PRO A 225 0.19 -46.80 0.81
C PRO A 225 0.49 -46.21 -0.58
N PRO A 226 -0.30 -45.26 -1.08
CA PRO A 226 0.06 -44.56 -2.30
C PRO A 226 1.44 -43.92 -2.10
N ILE A 227 2.35 -44.20 -3.02
CA ILE A 227 3.61 -43.45 -3.12
C ILE A 227 3.19 -42.02 -3.42
N ILE A 228 3.23 -41.16 -2.41
CA ILE A 228 3.24 -39.72 -2.64
C ILE A 228 4.63 -39.47 -3.22
N GLU A 229 4.71 -39.44 -4.55
CA GLU A 229 5.86 -38.80 -5.19
C GLU A 229 5.90 -37.39 -4.62
N ASP A 230 6.96 -37.08 -3.87
CA ASP A 230 7.32 -35.71 -3.51
C ASP A 230 7.31 -34.92 -4.82
N THR A 231 6.17 -34.28 -5.09
CA THR A 231 6.01 -33.40 -6.23
C THR A 231 6.83 -32.21 -5.84
N LYS A 232 8.11 -32.26 -6.21
CA LYS A 232 9.09 -31.20 -6.06
C LYS A 232 8.38 -29.95 -6.57
N ILE A 233 7.97 -29.08 -5.66
CA ILE A 233 7.38 -27.78 -5.99
C ILE A 233 8.38 -27.19 -7.00
N PRO A 234 7.96 -26.89 -8.24
CA PRO A 234 8.89 -26.31 -9.21
C PRO A 234 9.50 -25.07 -8.55
N PRO A 235 10.82 -24.85 -8.66
CA PRO A 235 11.42 -23.66 -8.09
C PRO A 235 10.60 -22.47 -8.57
N LYS A 236 10.14 -21.65 -7.62
CA LYS A 236 9.48 -20.37 -7.86
C LYS A 236 10.24 -19.70 -8.99
N ASN A 237 9.61 -19.53 -10.15
CA ASN A 237 10.21 -18.82 -11.27
C ASN A 237 10.63 -17.45 -10.72
N GLU A 238 11.94 -17.22 -10.61
CA GLU A 238 12.46 -15.94 -10.15
C GLU A 238 12.25 -14.96 -11.30
N ASN A 239 11.37 -13.99 -11.09
CA ASN A 239 11.11 -12.93 -12.06
C ASN A 239 12.37 -12.06 -12.21
N HIS A 240 12.77 -11.79 -13.44
CA HIS A 240 13.82 -10.84 -13.79
C HIS A 240 13.17 -9.54 -14.23
N ALA A 241 13.54 -8.44 -13.58
CA ALA A 241 13.02 -7.13 -13.95
C ALA A 241 13.30 -6.79 -15.43
N PRO A 242 12.36 -6.12 -16.12
CA PRO A 242 12.58 -5.68 -17.49
C PRO A 242 13.66 -4.61 -17.52
N VAL A 243 14.45 -4.57 -18.60
CA VAL A 243 15.52 -3.60 -18.79
C VAL A 243 15.20 -2.68 -19.95
N LEU A 244 15.08 -1.38 -19.69
CA LEU A 244 14.85 -0.36 -20.71
C LEU A 244 16.18 -0.05 -21.41
N HIS A 245 16.17 -0.07 -22.74
CA HIS A 245 17.33 0.35 -23.53
C HIS A 245 17.44 1.87 -23.50
N LYS A 246 18.68 2.35 -23.37
CA LYS A 246 18.98 3.78 -23.23
C LYS A 246 18.45 4.62 -24.40
N ILE A 247 17.60 5.60 -24.12
CA ILE A 247 16.91 6.44 -25.13
C ILE A 247 17.71 7.73 -25.43
N SER A 248 18.42 8.25 -24.42
CA SER A 248 19.25 9.47 -24.45
C SER A 248 18.53 10.76 -24.86
N ASP A 249 19.02 11.87 -24.31
CA ASP A 249 18.51 13.23 -24.55
C ASP A 249 18.49 13.60 -26.03
N LYS A 250 17.52 14.44 -26.42
CA LYS A 250 17.32 14.83 -27.82
C LYS A 250 17.16 16.33 -27.98
N ILE A 251 17.58 16.81 -29.14
CA ILE A 251 17.32 18.18 -29.59
C ILE A 251 16.42 18.08 -30.83
N VAL A 252 15.34 18.84 -30.84
CA VAL A 252 14.35 18.84 -31.93
C VAL A 252 14.06 20.26 -32.37
N GLN A 253 13.88 20.48 -33.66
CA GLN A 253 13.51 21.80 -34.18
C GLN A 253 12.00 22.01 -34.10
N VAL A 254 11.56 23.26 -33.91
CA VAL A 254 10.15 23.62 -34.07
C VAL A 254 9.63 23.16 -35.44
N GLY A 255 8.41 22.62 -35.49
CA GLY A 255 7.79 22.12 -36.72
C GLY A 255 8.27 20.74 -37.16
N GLN A 256 9.38 20.23 -36.64
CA GLN A 256 9.91 18.91 -36.97
C GLN A 256 9.21 17.82 -36.14
N THR A 257 8.54 16.88 -36.81
CA THR A 257 7.98 15.70 -36.14
C THR A 257 9.10 14.77 -35.69
N MET A 258 9.16 14.49 -34.39
CA MET A 258 10.05 13.48 -33.82
C MET A 258 9.28 12.24 -33.36
N GLN A 259 9.93 11.09 -33.43
CA GLN A 259 9.39 9.82 -32.92
C GLN A 259 10.43 9.13 -32.03
N ILE A 260 9.97 8.61 -30.89
CA ILE A 260 10.78 7.77 -30.01
C ILE A 260 10.05 6.43 -29.87
N VAL A 261 10.75 5.35 -30.18
CA VAL A 261 10.28 3.98 -29.99
C VAL A 261 11.11 3.42 -28.84
N PRO A 262 10.60 3.41 -27.60
CA PRO A 262 11.32 2.81 -26.48
C PRO A 262 11.42 1.30 -26.72
N LEU A 263 12.60 0.75 -26.44
CA LEU A 263 12.88 -0.68 -26.54
C LEU A 263 13.25 -1.18 -25.15
N ALA A 264 12.77 -2.36 -24.80
CA ALA A 264 13.14 -3.02 -23.56
C ALA A 264 13.29 -4.52 -23.83
N SER A 265 14.10 -5.16 -23.00
CA SER A 265 14.32 -6.60 -23.03
C SER A 265 14.00 -7.19 -21.67
N ASP A 266 13.49 -8.41 -21.69
CA ASP A 266 13.14 -9.18 -20.51
C ASP A 266 13.70 -10.59 -20.67
N GLN A 267 14.29 -11.13 -19.60
CA GLN A 267 14.95 -12.43 -19.66
C GLN A 267 13.95 -13.60 -19.61
N ASP A 268 12.79 -13.37 -19.01
CA ASP A 268 11.73 -14.37 -18.86
C ASP A 268 10.76 -14.35 -20.05
N GLY A 269 10.82 -13.30 -20.87
CA GLY A 269 10.00 -13.13 -22.06
C GLY A 269 8.58 -12.66 -21.73
N ASP A 270 8.42 -12.05 -20.55
CA ASP A 270 7.14 -11.56 -20.08
C ASP A 270 6.60 -10.41 -20.94
N GLN A 271 5.27 -10.23 -20.88
CA GLN A 271 4.62 -9.19 -21.65
C GLN A 271 4.95 -7.81 -21.06
N LEU A 272 5.67 -7.00 -21.82
CA LEU A 272 6.08 -5.67 -21.40
C LEU A 272 5.02 -4.61 -21.69
N LEU A 273 4.70 -3.81 -20.67
CA LEU A 273 3.82 -2.64 -20.76
C LEU A 273 4.65 -1.36 -20.70
N PHE A 274 4.54 -0.53 -21.75
CA PHE A 274 5.20 0.77 -21.81
C PHE A 274 4.25 1.90 -21.42
N SER A 275 4.77 2.88 -20.69
CA SER A 275 4.11 4.14 -20.36
C SER A 275 5.09 5.30 -20.46
N VAL A 276 4.58 6.50 -20.68
CA VAL A 276 5.36 7.74 -20.68
C VAL A 276 4.68 8.76 -19.76
N PHE A 277 5.49 9.46 -18.97
CA PHE A 277 5.07 10.54 -18.08
C PHE A 277 5.81 11.82 -18.45
N VAL A 278 5.13 12.95 -18.33
CA VAL A 278 5.70 14.29 -18.56
C VAL A 278 5.20 15.21 -17.47
N LEU A 279 6.07 16.07 -16.96
CA LEU A 279 5.71 17.11 -16.00
C LEU A 279 5.88 18.50 -16.64
N PRO A 280 4.92 19.44 -16.49
CA PRO A 280 3.67 19.31 -15.73
C PRO A 280 2.58 18.50 -16.46
N ASP A 281 2.51 18.56 -17.78
CA ASP A 281 1.52 17.87 -18.62
C ASP A 281 2.15 17.41 -19.95
N MET A 282 1.50 16.46 -20.63
CA MET A 282 1.89 16.03 -21.97
C MET A 282 1.85 17.22 -22.94
N PRO A 283 2.90 17.49 -23.74
CA PRO A 283 2.92 18.67 -24.59
C PRO A 283 1.88 18.60 -25.71
N ASP A 284 1.36 19.76 -26.12
CA ASP A 284 0.31 19.85 -27.13
C ASP A 284 0.66 19.09 -28.40
N GLY A 285 -0.25 18.19 -28.81
CA GLY A 285 -0.10 17.37 -30.01
C GLY A 285 0.87 16.20 -29.86
N ALA A 286 1.45 15.96 -28.68
CA ALA A 286 2.18 14.74 -28.41
C ALA A 286 1.22 13.56 -28.20
N THR A 287 1.63 12.40 -28.69
CA THR A 287 0.86 11.17 -28.58
C THR A 287 1.78 10.03 -28.17
N PHE A 288 1.24 9.09 -27.40
CA PHE A 288 1.93 7.84 -27.06
C PHE A 288 1.02 6.65 -27.33
N THR A 289 1.46 5.77 -28.23
CA THR A 289 0.83 4.47 -28.48
C THR A 289 1.53 3.42 -27.62
N LYS A 290 0.78 2.49 -27.01
CA LYS A 290 1.34 1.46 -26.11
C LYS A 290 1.71 0.15 -26.81
N SER A 291 1.09 -0.14 -27.95
CA SER A 291 1.34 -1.36 -28.73
C SER A 291 1.14 -1.07 -30.23
N PRO A 292 2.21 -0.96 -31.02
CA PRO A 292 3.62 -0.88 -30.60
C PRO A 292 3.91 0.40 -29.80
N PRO A 293 4.90 0.38 -28.88
CA PRO A 293 5.25 1.57 -28.10
C PRO A 293 5.85 2.64 -29.01
N ARG A 294 5.21 3.80 -29.09
CA ARG A 294 5.70 4.93 -29.90
C ARG A 294 5.24 6.26 -29.32
N PHE A 295 6.20 7.10 -28.96
CA PHE A 295 5.99 8.51 -28.72
C PHE A 295 6.15 9.29 -30.03
N SER A 296 5.24 10.20 -30.32
CA SER A 296 5.31 11.09 -31.48
C SER A 296 4.91 12.50 -31.07
N TRP A 297 5.70 13.50 -31.47
CA TRP A 297 5.45 14.89 -31.15
C TRP A 297 6.00 15.83 -32.22
N THR A 298 5.27 16.92 -32.47
CA THR A 298 5.71 18.03 -33.32
C THR A 298 5.66 19.31 -32.49
N PRO A 299 6.80 19.83 -32.01
CA PRO A 299 6.83 21.02 -31.17
C PRO A 299 6.43 22.27 -31.95
N LYS A 300 5.66 23.16 -31.31
CA LYS A 300 5.18 24.43 -31.91
C LYS A 300 5.95 25.67 -31.43
N THR A 301 6.69 25.55 -30.33
CA THR A 301 7.32 26.69 -29.64
C THR A 301 8.77 26.35 -29.31
N ALA A 302 9.71 27.20 -29.75
CA ALA A 302 11.15 27.06 -29.43
C ALA A 302 11.44 27.44 -27.97
N GLY A 303 12.61 27.03 -27.46
CA GLY A 303 13.06 27.38 -26.11
C GLY A 303 12.33 26.62 -25.00
N THR A 304 11.60 25.56 -25.36
CA THR A 304 10.95 24.67 -24.41
C THR A 304 11.85 23.46 -24.18
N THR A 305 12.16 23.16 -22.92
CA THR A 305 12.78 21.90 -22.53
C THR A 305 11.73 21.08 -21.77
N ILE A 306 11.49 19.86 -22.23
CA ILE A 306 10.59 18.91 -21.56
C ILE A 306 11.39 17.71 -21.08
N THR A 307 11.00 17.16 -19.94
CA THR A 307 11.55 15.92 -19.42
C THR A 307 10.50 14.83 -19.56
N LEU A 308 10.79 13.83 -20.41
CA LEU A 308 9.95 12.65 -20.59
C LEU A 308 10.49 11.51 -19.74
N THR A 309 9.68 10.91 -18.88
CA THR A 309 10.04 9.67 -18.19
C THR A 309 9.36 8.49 -18.88
N PHE A 310 10.14 7.63 -19.51
CA PHE A 310 9.69 6.36 -20.07
C PHE A 310 9.77 5.29 -18.99
N LEU A 311 8.71 4.49 -18.87
CA LEU A 311 8.59 3.39 -17.92
C LEU A 311 8.24 2.11 -18.69
N VAL A 312 8.93 1.02 -18.38
CA VAL A 312 8.59 -0.34 -18.80
C VAL A 312 8.32 -1.21 -17.57
N SER A 313 7.27 -2.03 -17.61
CA SER A 313 6.93 -2.96 -16.52
C SER A 313 6.39 -4.28 -17.06
N ASP A 314 6.68 -5.37 -16.35
CA ASP A 314 6.18 -6.73 -16.55
C ASP A 314 4.98 -7.06 -15.63
N SER A 315 4.42 -6.06 -14.93
CA SER A 315 3.40 -6.15 -13.86
C SER A 315 3.89 -6.53 -12.47
N ILE A 316 5.17 -6.89 -12.31
CA ILE A 316 5.81 -7.22 -11.03
C ILE A 316 6.89 -6.18 -10.72
N ASP A 317 7.87 -6.07 -11.61
CA ASP A 317 8.98 -5.14 -11.58
C ASP A 317 8.89 -4.12 -12.72
N SER A 318 9.77 -3.12 -12.67
CA SER A 318 9.78 -2.05 -13.67
C SER A 318 11.14 -1.36 -13.75
N ASP A 319 11.45 -0.84 -14.93
CA ASP A 319 12.60 0.02 -15.18
C ASP A 319 12.16 1.32 -15.87
N SER A 320 12.92 2.39 -15.65
CA SER A 320 12.55 3.73 -16.13
C SER A 320 13.75 4.59 -16.49
N GLU A 321 13.57 5.45 -17.49
CA GLU A 321 14.56 6.45 -17.89
C GLU A 321 13.88 7.81 -18.11
N SER A 322 14.49 8.87 -17.58
CA SER A 322 14.13 10.25 -17.87
C SER A 322 15.02 10.80 -18.97
N VAL A 323 14.39 11.39 -19.99
CA VAL A 323 15.03 11.92 -21.20
C VAL A 323 14.67 13.39 -21.32
N GLU A 324 15.67 14.25 -21.47
CA GLU A 324 15.46 15.66 -21.75
C GLU A 324 15.34 15.91 -23.26
N ILE A 325 14.29 16.63 -23.66
CA ILE A 325 14.08 17.07 -25.03
C ILE A 325 14.13 18.59 -25.06
N THR A 326 15.11 19.14 -25.76
CA THR A 326 15.26 20.57 -25.96
C THR A 326 14.74 20.98 -27.33
N VAL A 327 13.77 21.88 -27.36
CA VAL A 327 13.23 22.43 -28.61
C VAL A 327 14.01 23.67 -29.01
N VAL A 328 14.63 23.63 -30.18
CA VAL A 328 15.37 24.75 -30.76
C VAL A 328 14.62 25.38 -31.93
N SER A 329 14.91 26.63 -32.25
CA SER A 329 14.35 27.28 -33.44
C SER A 329 14.95 26.68 -34.72
N GLU A 330 14.20 26.74 -35.82
CA GLU A 330 14.55 26.15 -37.14
C GLU A 330 15.93 26.57 -37.69
N ASN A 331 16.55 27.63 -37.15
CA ASN A 331 17.82 28.19 -37.63
C ASN A 331 18.95 28.23 -36.57
N SER A 332 18.94 27.32 -35.59
CA SER A 332 20.02 27.21 -34.61
C SER A 332 21.21 26.47 -35.23
N ASN A 333 22.12 27.18 -35.91
CA ASN A 333 23.44 26.64 -36.27
C ASN A 333 24.17 26.24 -34.97
N HIS A 334 24.34 24.95 -34.72
CA HIS A 334 25.10 24.46 -33.57
C HIS A 334 26.54 24.16 -33.97
N THR A 335 27.49 24.59 -33.14
CA THR A 335 28.91 24.25 -33.25
C THR A 335 29.08 22.71 -33.17
N PRO A 336 29.89 22.09 -34.06
CA PRO A 336 30.06 20.64 -34.06
C PRO A 336 30.66 20.14 -32.73
N VAL A 337 30.09 19.05 -32.21
CA VAL A 337 30.60 18.33 -31.04
C VAL A 337 31.14 16.99 -31.53
N PHE A 338 32.41 16.69 -31.24
CA PHE A 338 33.00 15.40 -31.56
C PHE A 338 32.36 14.31 -30.68
N GLN A 339 31.94 13.21 -31.31
CA GLN A 339 31.61 11.95 -30.65
C GLN A 339 32.86 11.14 -30.35
#